data_AF-A0A9X2XKW6-F1
#
_entry.id   AF-A0A9X2XKW6-F1
#
_cell.length_a   1.000
_cell.length_b   1.000
_cell.length_c   1.000
_cell.angle_alpha   90.00
_cell.angle_beta   90.00
_cell.angle_gamma   90.00
#
_symmetry.space_group_name_H-M   'P 1'
#
loop_
_entity.id
_entity.type
_entity.pdbx_description
1 polymer ?
#
loop_
_entity_poly.entity_id
_entity_poly.type
_entity_poly.pdbx_seq_one_letter_code
_entity_poly.pdbx_strand_id
1 'polypeptide(L)' 'MTIPIPAETPDPNIDKPVLPETEPQPIPEQEPPGTTPPPKEEPPTTMPPVIVSP' A
#
# COMPACT_ATOMS: atom_id res chain seq x y z
N MET A 1 3.03 -34.33 50.94
CA MET A 1 2.88 -34.88 49.58
C MET A 1 3.75 -34.05 48.66
N THR A 2 4.73 -34.64 48.00
CA THR A 2 5.62 -33.94 47.07
C THR A 2 4.94 -33.95 45.71
N ILE A 3 4.52 -32.79 45.20
CA ILE A 3 3.96 -32.71 43.86
C ILE A 3 5.13 -32.89 42.88
N PRO A 4 5.08 -33.86 41.95
CA PRO A 4 6.14 -34.02 40.95
C PRO A 4 6.25 -32.76 40.11
N ILE A 5 7.48 -32.25 39.93
CA ILE A 5 7.72 -31.12 39.04
C ILE A 5 7.43 -31.59 37.61
N PRO A 6 6.66 -30.83 36.81
CA PRO A 6 6.44 -31.15 35.41
C PRO A 6 7.77 -31.30 34.67
N ALA A 7 7.85 -32.27 33.76
CA ALA A 7 8.99 -32.35 32.86
C ALA A 7 9.07 -31.07 32.01
N GLU A 8 10.27 -30.50 31.89
CA GLU A 8 10.47 -29.34 31.02
C GLU A 8 10.28 -29.75 29.56
N THR A 9 9.43 -29.02 28.85
CA THR A 9 9.30 -29.17 27.40
C THR A 9 10.51 -28.50 26.73
N PRO A 10 11.25 -29.18 25.85
CA PRO A 10 12.37 -28.57 25.15
C PRO A 10 11.90 -27.36 24.33
N ASP A 11 12.65 -26.25 24.38
CA ASP A 11 12.32 -25.05 23.63
C ASP A 11 12.53 -25.31 22.12
N PRO A 12 11.49 -25.14 21.28
CA PRO A 12 11.54 -25.49 19.87
C PRO A 12 12.57 -24.68 19.08
N ASN A 13 13.02 -23.53 19.60
CA ASN A 13 13.97 -22.64 18.95
C ASN A 13 15.44 -22.98 19.26
N ILE A 14 15.71 -23.92 20.17
CA ILE A 14 17.08 -24.28 20.58
C ILE A 14 17.83 -24.99 19.46
N ASP A 15 17.20 -25.98 18.81
CA ASP A 15 17.81 -26.73 17.71
C ASP A 15 17.44 -26.17 16.33
N LYS A 16 16.31 -25.46 16.24
CA LYS A 16 15.75 -24.92 14.99
C LYS A 16 15.32 -23.48 15.23
N PRO A 17 16.26 -22.52 15.22
CA PRO A 17 15.91 -21.12 15.36
C PRO A 17 14.96 -20.72 14.21
N VAL A 18 13.89 -20.01 14.55
CA VAL A 18 13.03 -19.40 13.53
C VAL A 18 13.86 -18.35 12.80
N LEU A 19 14.20 -18.63 11.56
CA LEU A 19 14.85 -17.66 10.69
C LEU A 19 13.82 -16.63 10.22
N PRO A 20 14.18 -15.34 10.14
CA PRO A 20 13.33 -14.37 9.47
C PRO A 20 13.18 -14.76 8.00
N GLU A 21 12.05 -14.36 7.40
CA GLU A 21 11.84 -14.51 5.96
C GLU A 21 13.02 -13.87 5.21
N THR A 22 13.65 -14.66 4.32
CA THR A 22 14.85 -14.23 3.59
C THR A 22 14.54 -13.21 2.49
N GLU A 23 13.27 -13.13 2.10
CA GLU A 23 12.81 -12.28 1.01
C GLU A 23 11.84 -11.22 1.55
N PRO A 24 11.99 -9.96 1.13
CA PRO A 24 11.00 -8.94 1.43
C PRO A 24 9.68 -9.30 0.73
N GLN A 25 8.57 -8.98 1.39
CA GLN A 25 7.25 -9.12 0.78
C GLN A 25 7.18 -8.29 -0.52
N PRO A 26 6.47 -8.77 -1.55
CA PRO A 26 6.30 -8.02 -2.78
C PRO A 26 5.62 -6.68 -2.48
N ILE A 27 6.17 -5.59 -3.03
CA ILE A 27 5.53 -4.27 -3.00
C ILE A 27 4.22 -4.34 -3.79
N PRO A 28 3.08 -3.88 -3.23
CA PRO A 28 1.83 -3.79 -3.97
C PRO A 28 1.98 -2.94 -5.24
N GLU A 29 1.35 -3.37 -6.33
CA GLU A 29 1.26 -2.57 -7.56
C GLU A 29 0.48 -1.29 -7.26
N GLN A 30 1.14 -0.14 -7.44
CA GLN A 30 0.52 1.18 -7.34
C GLN A 30 0.80 1.92 -8.64
N GLU A 31 -0.21 2.59 -9.18
CA GLU A 31 0.02 3.48 -10.32
C GLU A 31 1.00 4.59 -9.90
N PRO A 32 1.96 4.97 -10.75
CA PRO A 32 2.83 6.10 -10.46
C PRO A 32 1.99 7.35 -10.17
N PRO A 33 2.41 8.19 -9.21
CA PRO A 33 1.79 9.49 -9.00
C PRO A 33 1.79 10.28 -10.32
N GLY A 34 0.64 10.88 -10.67
CA GLY A 34 0.52 11.70 -11.88
C GLY A 34 0.20 10.92 -13.17
N THR A 35 -0.15 9.64 -13.08
CA THR A 35 -0.69 8.86 -14.23
C THR A 35 -2.10 9.28 -14.63
N THR A 36 -2.84 9.92 -13.73
CA THR A 36 -4.16 10.49 -14.03
C THR A 36 -3.97 11.77 -14.85
N PRO A 37 -4.45 11.84 -16.11
CA PRO A 37 -4.40 13.08 -16.88
C PRO A 37 -5.27 14.15 -16.20
N PRO A 38 -4.97 15.44 -16.38
CA PRO A 38 -5.82 16.51 -15.88
C PRO A 38 -7.23 16.40 -16.49
N PRO A 39 -8.27 16.86 -15.80
CA PRO A 39 -9.60 16.97 -16.36
C PRO A 39 -9.55 17.76 -17.67
N LYS A 40 -10.29 17.30 -18.68
CA LYS A 40 -10.49 18.10 -19.90
C LYS A 40 -11.39 19.27 -19.56
N GLU A 41 -10.94 20.48 -19.87
CA GLU A 41 -11.82 21.65 -19.79
C GLU A 41 -12.86 21.57 -20.92
N GLU A 42 -14.11 21.86 -20.57
CA GLU A 42 -15.15 22.04 -21.58
C GLU A 42 -14.92 23.35 -22.33
N PRO A 43 -15.22 23.40 -23.64
CA PRO A 43 -15.13 24.64 -24.39
C PRO A 43 -16.09 25.68 -23.76
N PRO A 44 -15.73 26.98 -23.80
CA PRO A 44 -16.59 28.02 -23.25
C PRO A 44 -17.94 28.03 -23.97
N THR A 45 -19.03 27.99 -23.20
CA THR A 45 -20.41 28.09 -23.70
C THR A 45 -20.84 29.54 -23.95
N THR A 46 -19.97 30.51 -23.63
CA THR A 46 -20.28 31.93 -23.76
C THR A 46 -20.30 32.37 -25.23
N MET A 47 -21.30 33.17 -25.59
CA MET A 47 -21.40 33.75 -26.93
C MET A 47 -20.29 34.78 -27.12
N PRO A 48 -19.59 34.80 -28.27
CA PRO A 48 -18.58 35.82 -28.54
C PRO A 48 -19.21 37.22 -28.53
N PRO A 49 -18.45 38.27 -28.16
CA PRO A 49 -18.95 39.62 -28.09
C PRO A 49 -19.43 40.11 -29.47
N VAL A 50 -20.62 40.71 -29.49
CA VAL A 50 -21.16 41.35 -30.68
C VAL A 50 -20.50 42.72 -30.84
N ILE A 51 -19.75 42.91 -31.92
CA ILE A 51 -19.20 44.22 -32.27
C ILE A 51 -20.34 45.07 -32.83
N VAL A 52 -20.68 46.16 -32.13
CA VAL A 52 -21.65 47.15 -32.62
C VAL A 52 -20.87 48.24 -33.36
N SER A 53 -20.96 48.27 -34.68
CA SER A 53 -20.46 49.40 -35.48
C SER A 53 -21.47 50.56 -35.42
N PRO A 54 -21.03 51.83 -35.27
CA PRO A 54 -21.90 53.00 -35.24
C PRO A 54 -22.60 53.27 -36.59
#